data_AF-C1CYU1-F1
#
_entry.id   AF-C1CYU1-F1
#
_cell.length_a   1.000
_cell.length_b   1.000
_cell.length_c   1.000
_cell.angle_alpha   90.00
_cell.angle_beta   90.00
_cell.angle_gamma   90.00
#
_symmetry.space_group_name_H-M   'P 1'
#
loop_
_entity.id
_entity.type
_entity.pdbx_description
1 polymer ?
#
loop_
_entity_poly.entity_id
_entity_poly.type
_entity_poly.pdbx_seq_one_letter_code
_entity_poly.pdbx_strand_id
1 'polypeptide(L)'
;MTPPDAWRRALPEALQRWQTQGLLSMEQVQAILAAEGLSPHGARPAPAPWAVIVSATGALVLGLGVLALVGTNWQDLPGWGKLLCVLLPMLGAYAGGYRLRDDPHREAHHLPALGAALYLLGGVLFGALLALLAQAEQAPVDTSALLALWGLGLLMLGYAVRLPASLHLALPLGVVIPLLGVFGSSPLSRLSTLEAACMTIAGVGAAMLVTAQLHGPPGSHHILSHPWAFWGPPLMLGGIYALHHTTAQNFSPALGLCLLLALGTVWLGQTWRRAAWINWGLLTTGLVILTVYFELLGSLAVTGLALVGAGVLLLGLGWSLERARRHLNPDMEKRP
;
A
#
# COMPACT_ATOMS: atom_id res chain seq x y z
N MET A 1 -10.26 -10.88 31.94
CA MET A 1 -9.69 -9.55 32.31
C MET A 1 -8.29 -9.50 31.72
N THR A 2 -8.02 -8.58 30.79
CA THR A 2 -6.67 -8.37 30.28
C THR A 2 -5.81 -7.77 31.40
N PRO A 3 -4.66 -8.36 31.75
CA PRO A 3 -3.84 -7.82 32.82
C PRO A 3 -3.30 -6.43 32.43
N PRO A 4 -3.00 -5.54 33.40
CA PRO A 4 -2.55 -4.17 33.14
C PRO A 4 -1.28 -4.12 32.26
N ASP A 5 -1.15 -3.12 31.39
CA ASP A 5 0.02 -2.95 30.49
C ASP A 5 1.37 -2.85 31.22
N ALA A 6 1.36 -2.49 32.50
CA ALA A 6 2.54 -2.52 33.36
C ALA A 6 3.01 -3.95 33.65
N TRP A 7 2.08 -4.88 33.88
CA TRP A 7 2.37 -6.29 34.13
C TRP A 7 2.96 -6.97 32.89
N ARG A 8 2.37 -6.74 31.71
CA ARG A 8 2.87 -7.31 30.44
C ARG A 8 4.29 -6.88 30.10
N ARG A 9 4.73 -5.69 30.54
CA ARG A 9 6.10 -5.20 30.36
C ARG A 9 7.07 -5.74 31.40
N ALA A 10 6.63 -5.92 32.65
CA ALA A 10 7.47 -6.40 33.74
C ALA A 10 7.66 -7.93 33.74
N LEU A 11 6.70 -8.68 33.18
CA LEU A 11 6.71 -10.14 33.20
C LEU A 11 7.92 -10.77 32.46
N PRO A 12 8.31 -10.32 31.25
CA PRO A 12 9.51 -10.84 30.57
C PRO A 12 10.79 -10.65 31.38
N GLU A 13 10.96 -9.50 32.02
CA GLU A 13 12.12 -9.18 32.86
C GLU A 13 12.14 -10.02 34.15
N ALA A 14 10.97 -10.30 34.74
CA ALA A 14 10.85 -11.17 35.90
C ALA A 14 11.18 -12.63 35.56
N LEU A 15 10.67 -13.14 34.43
CA LEU A 15 10.95 -14.50 33.96
C LEU A 15 12.43 -14.71 33.64
N GLN A 16 13.09 -13.74 32.99
CA GLN A 16 14.55 -13.79 32.79
C GLN A 16 15.33 -13.82 34.10
N ARG A 17 14.90 -13.04 35.11
CA ARG A 17 15.54 -13.03 36.44
C ARG A 17 15.41 -14.38 37.13
N TRP A 18 14.25 -15.02 37.05
CA TRP A 18 14.03 -16.33 37.66
C TRP A 18 14.76 -17.44 36.90
N GLN A 19 14.93 -17.29 35.59
CA GLN A 19 15.76 -18.19 34.80
C GLN A 19 17.24 -18.11 35.21
N THR A 20 17.80 -16.90 35.36
CA THR A 20 19.22 -16.74 35.77
C THR A 20 19.47 -17.21 37.20
N GLN A 21 18.43 -17.23 38.03
CA GLN A 21 18.45 -17.82 39.37
C GLN A 21 18.26 -19.35 39.38
N GLY A 22 18.03 -19.97 38.23
CA GLY A 22 17.80 -21.41 38.11
C GLY A 22 16.44 -21.89 38.64
N LEU A 23 15.52 -20.96 38.93
CA LEU A 23 14.16 -21.28 39.42
C LEU A 23 13.24 -21.78 38.30
N LEU A 24 13.54 -21.41 37.05
CA LEU A 24 12.80 -21.81 35.86
C LEU A 24 13.75 -22.30 34.77
N SER A 25 13.36 -23.38 34.10
CA SER A 25 14.00 -23.83 32.87
C SER A 25 13.66 -22.89 31.70
N MET A 26 14.49 -22.93 30.65
CA MET A 26 14.26 -22.16 29.42
C MET A 26 12.92 -22.54 28.76
N GLU A 27 12.52 -23.81 28.82
CA GLU A 27 11.23 -24.28 28.32
C GLU A 27 10.04 -23.70 29.09
N GLN A 28 10.13 -23.65 30.43
CA GLN A 28 9.05 -23.07 31.26
C GLN A 28 8.87 -21.57 31.01
N VAL A 29 9.97 -20.83 30.84
CA VAL A 29 9.91 -19.40 30.48
C VAL A 29 9.22 -19.22 29.13
N GLN A 30 9.54 -20.05 28.13
CA GLN A 30 8.91 -19.98 26.82
C GLN A 30 7.42 -20.36 26.87
N ALA A 31 7.04 -21.38 27.64
CA ALA A 31 5.65 -21.79 27.81
C ALA A 31 4.79 -20.70 28.47
N ILE A 32 5.32 -20.02 29.50
CA ILE A 32 4.63 -18.92 30.19
C ILE A 32 4.47 -17.71 29.27
N LEU A 33 5.53 -17.35 28.53
CA LEU A 33 5.45 -16.26 27.55
C LEU A 33 4.48 -16.58 26.42
N ALA A 34 4.37 -17.86 26.01
CA ALA A 34 3.42 -18.28 24.98
C ALA A 34 1.97 -18.21 25.48
N ALA A 35 1.72 -18.67 26.71
CA ALA A 35 0.40 -18.62 27.33
C ALA A 35 -0.11 -17.17 27.51
N GLU A 36 0.79 -16.23 27.80
CA GLU A 36 0.46 -14.80 27.96
C GLU A 36 0.50 -14.01 26.63
N GLY A 37 0.85 -14.66 25.52
CA GLY A 37 0.99 -14.00 24.21
C GLY A 37 2.16 -13.02 24.11
N LEU A 38 3.19 -13.19 24.94
CA LEU A 38 4.39 -12.35 25.06
C LEU A 38 5.66 -13.03 24.53
N SER A 39 5.56 -14.21 23.91
CA SER A 39 6.70 -14.89 23.29
C SER A 39 7.44 -13.98 22.30
N PRO A 40 8.77 -13.85 22.40
CA PRO A 40 9.59 -13.14 21.40
C PRO A 40 9.40 -13.70 19.98
N HIS A 41 9.07 -14.99 19.90
CA HIS A 41 8.80 -15.74 18.67
C HIS A 41 7.28 -15.85 18.34
N GLY A 42 6.40 -15.37 19.22
CA GLY A 42 4.94 -15.34 19.00
C GLY A 42 4.48 -14.14 18.19
N ALA A 43 5.33 -13.10 18.09
CA ALA A 43 5.21 -12.11 17.03
C ALA A 43 5.55 -12.82 15.71
N ARG A 44 4.52 -13.35 15.02
CA ARG A 44 4.63 -13.86 13.64
C ARG A 44 5.55 -12.91 12.88
N PRO A 45 6.65 -13.40 12.28
CA PRO A 45 7.65 -12.52 11.69
C PRO A 45 6.93 -11.57 10.74
N ALA A 46 7.05 -10.27 11.00
CA ALA A 46 6.42 -9.25 10.17
C ALA A 46 6.73 -9.59 8.70
N PRO A 47 5.71 -9.59 7.82
CA PRO A 47 5.92 -9.94 6.43
C PRO A 47 7.08 -9.08 5.90
N ALA A 48 8.01 -9.71 5.19
CA ALA A 48 9.15 -8.98 4.68
C ALA A 48 8.64 -7.77 3.88
N PRO A 49 9.15 -6.54 4.10
CA PRO A 49 8.59 -5.34 3.48
C PRO A 49 8.43 -5.48 1.96
N TRP A 50 9.40 -6.14 1.30
CA TRP A 50 9.35 -6.43 -0.13
C TRP A 50 8.16 -7.33 -0.54
N ALA A 51 7.74 -8.29 0.29
CA ALA A 51 6.63 -9.19 -0.03
C ALA A 51 5.27 -8.47 0.03
N VAL A 52 5.12 -7.55 0.98
CA VAL A 52 3.94 -6.66 1.05
C VAL A 52 3.89 -5.74 -0.17
N ILE A 53 5.02 -5.17 -0.55
CA ILE A 53 5.13 -4.28 -1.70
C ILE A 53 4.83 -5.03 -3.00
N VAL A 54 5.47 -6.18 -3.24
CA VAL A 54 5.24 -7.01 -4.44
C VAL A 54 3.79 -7.46 -4.52
N SER A 55 3.18 -7.83 -3.39
CA SER A 55 1.76 -8.23 -3.35
C SER A 55 0.83 -7.04 -3.61
N ALA A 56 1.09 -5.88 -3.01
CA ALA A 56 0.28 -4.68 -3.22
C ALA A 56 0.40 -4.15 -4.65
N THR A 57 1.62 -4.08 -5.20
CA THR A 57 1.88 -3.70 -6.59
C THR A 57 1.26 -4.72 -7.54
N GLY A 58 1.42 -6.03 -7.29
CA GLY A 58 0.80 -7.08 -8.10
C GLY A 58 -0.73 -7.00 -8.10
N ALA A 59 -1.34 -6.70 -6.95
CA ALA A 59 -2.77 -6.49 -6.84
C ALA A 59 -3.24 -5.25 -7.61
N LEU A 60 -2.53 -4.12 -7.49
CA LEU A 60 -2.81 -2.90 -8.24
C LEU A 60 -2.68 -3.11 -9.76
N VAL A 61 -1.60 -3.75 -10.20
CA VAL A 61 -1.34 -4.07 -11.61
C VAL A 61 -2.41 -5.02 -12.15
N LEU A 62 -2.81 -6.03 -11.37
CA LEU A 62 -3.90 -6.94 -11.73
C LEU A 62 -5.22 -6.18 -11.89
N GLY A 63 -5.56 -5.31 -10.92
CA GLY A 63 -6.75 -4.47 -10.98
C GLY A 63 -6.78 -3.57 -12.21
N LEU A 64 -5.67 -2.90 -12.49
CA LEU A 64 -5.50 -2.06 -13.69
C LEU A 64 -5.60 -2.89 -14.98
N GLY A 65 -5.03 -4.10 -15.02
CA GLY A 65 -5.15 -5.01 -16.16
C GLY A 65 -6.60 -5.45 -16.41
N VAL A 66 -7.34 -5.80 -15.36
CA VAL A 66 -8.77 -6.14 -15.46
C VAL A 66 -9.57 -4.94 -15.97
N LEU A 67 -9.34 -3.75 -15.42
CA LEU A 67 -10.01 -2.52 -15.86
C LEU A 67 -9.69 -2.19 -17.32
N ALA A 68 -8.44 -2.35 -17.75
CA ALA A 68 -8.04 -2.13 -19.14
C ALA A 68 -8.70 -3.12 -20.11
N LEU A 69 -8.78 -4.41 -19.76
CA LEU A 69 -9.47 -5.43 -20.56
C LEU A 69 -10.97 -5.17 -20.65
N VAL A 70 -11.60 -4.74 -19.56
CA VAL A 70 -13.01 -4.33 -19.57
C VAL A 70 -13.20 -3.09 -20.43
N GLY A 71 -12.28 -2.13 -20.34
CA GLY A 71 -12.27 -0.90 -21.15
C GLY A 71 -12.14 -1.18 -22.65
N THR A 72 -11.34 -2.17 -23.06
CA THR A 72 -11.18 -2.52 -24.49
C THR A 72 -12.41 -3.20 -25.06
N ASN A 73 -13.13 -3.97 -24.24
CA ASN A 73 -14.36 -4.65 -24.64
C ASN A 73 -15.62 -3.83 -24.28
N TRP A 74 -15.44 -2.54 -23.96
CA TRP A 74 -16.49 -1.72 -23.36
C TRP A 74 -17.68 -1.43 -24.29
N GLN A 75 -17.45 -1.37 -25.60
CA GLN A 75 -18.51 -1.12 -26.57
C GLN A 75 -19.44 -2.34 -26.71
N ASP A 76 -18.89 -3.54 -26.58
CA ASP A 76 -19.61 -4.80 -26.78
C ASP A 76 -20.32 -5.29 -25.51
N LEU A 77 -19.92 -4.79 -24.33
CA LEU A 77 -20.49 -5.19 -23.06
C LEU A 77 -21.85 -4.50 -22.80
N PRO A 78 -22.94 -5.25 -22.54
CA PRO A 78 -24.18 -4.67 -22.06
C PRO A 78 -23.98 -4.07 -20.66
N GLY A 79 -24.82 -3.11 -20.25
CA GLY A 79 -24.65 -2.38 -18.98
C GLY A 79 -24.50 -3.27 -17.74
N TRP A 80 -25.29 -4.35 -17.65
CA TRP A 80 -25.17 -5.34 -16.58
C TRP A 80 -23.85 -6.13 -16.63
N GLY A 81 -23.30 -6.36 -17.83
CA GLY A 81 -22.02 -7.03 -18.02
C GLY A 81 -20.85 -6.18 -17.48
N LYS A 82 -20.87 -4.88 -17.79
CA LYS A 82 -19.91 -3.90 -17.25
C LYS A 82 -19.92 -3.88 -15.72
N LEU A 83 -21.12 -3.90 -15.13
CA LEU A 83 -21.29 -3.97 -13.68
C LEU A 83 -20.69 -5.25 -13.09
N LEU A 84 -21.05 -6.42 -13.63
CA LEU A 84 -20.55 -7.70 -13.12
C LEU A 84 -19.03 -7.85 -13.26
N CYS A 85 -18.44 -7.34 -14.34
CA CYS A 85 -17.00 -7.37 -14.57
C CYS A 85 -16.19 -6.59 -13.52
N VAL A 86 -16.79 -5.61 -12.84
CA VAL A 86 -16.14 -4.89 -11.74
C VAL A 86 -16.58 -5.44 -10.39
N LEU A 87 -17.88 -5.72 -10.23
CA LEU A 87 -18.47 -6.15 -8.97
C LEU A 87 -17.97 -7.53 -8.53
N LEU A 88 -17.92 -8.53 -9.43
CA LEU A 88 -17.52 -9.88 -9.05
C LEU A 88 -16.04 -9.95 -8.62
N PRO A 89 -15.07 -9.34 -9.36
CA PRO A 89 -13.69 -9.26 -8.89
C PRO A 89 -13.54 -8.49 -7.58
N MET A 90 -14.33 -7.41 -7.38
CA MET A 90 -14.31 -6.66 -6.12
C MET A 90 -14.73 -7.54 -4.94
N LEU A 91 -15.87 -8.24 -5.06
CA LEU A 91 -16.36 -9.16 -4.02
C LEU A 91 -15.40 -10.33 -3.80
N GLY A 92 -14.85 -10.88 -4.88
CA GLY A 92 -13.84 -11.94 -4.82
C GLY A 92 -12.56 -11.48 -4.12
N ALA A 93 -12.12 -10.25 -4.33
CA ALA A 93 -10.96 -9.66 -3.67
C ALA A 93 -11.22 -9.48 -2.16
N TYR A 94 -12.39 -8.99 -1.75
CA TYR A 94 -12.74 -8.92 -0.33
C TYR A 94 -12.85 -10.29 0.33
N ALA A 95 -13.50 -11.25 -0.32
CA ALA A 95 -13.62 -12.62 0.18
C ALA A 95 -12.23 -13.30 0.28
N GLY A 96 -11.37 -13.11 -0.72
CA GLY A 96 -10.00 -13.61 -0.70
C GLY A 96 -9.16 -12.94 0.40
N GLY A 97 -9.31 -11.62 0.58
CA GLY A 97 -8.70 -10.85 1.65
C GLY A 97 -9.02 -11.43 3.02
N TYR A 98 -10.30 -11.65 3.29
CA TYR A 98 -10.79 -12.29 4.52
C TYR A 98 -10.21 -13.69 4.70
N ARG A 99 -10.30 -14.55 3.67
CA ARG A 99 -9.83 -15.94 3.75
C ARG A 99 -8.32 -16.10 3.98
N LEU A 100 -7.52 -15.16 3.48
CA LEU A 100 -6.05 -15.24 3.56
C LEU A 100 -5.48 -14.51 4.77
N ARG A 101 -6.19 -13.51 5.30
CA ARG A 101 -5.74 -12.68 6.43
C ARG A 101 -6.52 -12.89 7.74
N ASP A 102 -7.84 -13.06 7.68
CA ASP A 102 -8.69 -12.94 8.88
C ASP A 102 -9.50 -14.21 9.21
N ASP A 103 -9.51 -15.23 8.34
CA ASP A 103 -10.24 -16.48 8.58
C ASP A 103 -9.61 -17.30 9.72
N PRO A 104 -10.32 -17.46 10.86
CA PRO A 104 -9.80 -18.11 12.05
C PRO A 104 -9.67 -19.63 11.90
N HIS A 105 -10.29 -20.24 10.89
CA HIS A 105 -10.32 -21.70 10.72
C HIS A 105 -9.17 -22.27 9.87
N ARG A 106 -8.28 -21.42 9.34
CA ARG A 106 -7.20 -21.82 8.40
C ARG A 106 -5.83 -21.24 8.76
N GLU A 107 -5.27 -21.66 9.90
CA GLU A 107 -3.91 -21.25 10.30
C GLU A 107 -2.81 -21.69 9.31
N ALA A 108 -2.97 -22.84 8.65
CA ALA A 108 -1.94 -23.41 7.76
C ALA A 108 -1.70 -22.62 6.46
N HIS A 109 -2.65 -21.79 6.00
CA HIS A 109 -2.57 -21.03 4.74
C HIS A 109 -2.63 -19.51 4.95
N HIS A 110 -2.33 -19.06 6.17
CA HIS A 110 -2.40 -17.65 6.53
C HIS A 110 -1.28 -16.85 5.86
N LEU A 111 -1.69 -15.99 4.92
CA LEU A 111 -0.86 -15.14 4.08
C LEU A 111 -1.31 -13.68 4.27
N PRO A 112 -0.99 -13.07 5.43
CA PRO A 112 -1.57 -11.78 5.83
C PRO A 112 -1.24 -10.64 4.85
N ALA A 113 -0.05 -10.67 4.23
CA ALA A 113 0.35 -9.69 3.23
C ALA A 113 -0.50 -9.78 1.96
N LEU A 114 -0.74 -11.00 1.46
CA LEU A 114 -1.56 -11.23 0.28
C LEU A 114 -3.02 -10.88 0.55
N GLY A 115 -3.55 -11.26 1.72
CA GLY A 115 -4.91 -10.89 2.10
C GLY A 115 -5.09 -9.38 2.26
N ALA A 116 -4.11 -8.67 2.84
CA ALA A 116 -4.11 -7.21 2.89
C ALA A 116 -4.09 -6.56 1.50
N ALA A 117 -3.31 -7.11 0.57
CA ALA A 117 -3.29 -6.65 -0.82
C ALA A 117 -4.64 -6.88 -1.54
N LEU A 118 -5.31 -8.00 -1.29
CA LEU A 118 -6.64 -8.29 -1.84
C LEU A 118 -7.72 -7.36 -1.26
N TYR A 119 -7.67 -7.02 0.02
CA TYR A 119 -8.55 -5.98 0.58
C TYR A 119 -8.32 -4.62 -0.10
N LEU A 120 -7.06 -4.22 -0.31
CA LEU A 120 -6.75 -2.98 -1.03
C LEU A 120 -7.27 -3.02 -2.47
N LEU A 121 -7.11 -4.14 -3.17
CA LEU A 121 -7.67 -4.32 -4.52
C LEU A 121 -9.19 -4.15 -4.53
N GLY A 122 -9.89 -4.77 -3.57
CA GLY A 122 -11.32 -4.56 -3.42
C GLY A 122 -11.67 -3.08 -3.21
N GLY A 123 -10.90 -2.37 -2.38
CA GLY A 123 -11.06 -0.93 -2.16
C GLY A 123 -10.83 -0.07 -3.42
N VAL A 124 -9.90 -0.46 -4.29
CA VAL A 124 -9.67 0.22 -5.58
C VAL A 124 -10.80 -0.07 -6.56
N LEU A 125 -11.23 -1.33 -6.67
CA LEU A 125 -12.34 -1.73 -7.53
C LEU A 125 -13.68 -1.11 -7.09
N PHE A 126 -13.84 -0.81 -5.80
CA PHE A 126 -14.96 -0.02 -5.30
C PHE A 126 -15.00 1.40 -5.90
N GLY A 127 -13.85 2.08 -6.00
CA GLY A 127 -13.78 3.37 -6.69
C GLY A 127 -14.15 3.27 -8.17
N ALA A 128 -13.67 2.22 -8.85
CA ALA A 128 -14.06 1.94 -10.24
C ALA A 128 -15.57 1.68 -10.38
N LEU A 129 -16.17 0.96 -9.43
CA LEU A 129 -17.61 0.71 -9.40
C LEU A 129 -18.42 2.00 -9.23
N LEU A 130 -17.99 2.93 -8.37
CA LEU A 130 -18.62 4.24 -8.20
C LEU A 130 -18.61 5.06 -9.51
N ALA A 131 -17.45 5.12 -10.17
CA ALA A 131 -17.33 5.82 -11.45
C ALA A 131 -18.22 5.19 -12.54
N LEU A 132 -18.30 3.86 -12.56
CA LEU A 132 -19.12 3.09 -13.50
C LEU A 132 -20.62 3.37 -13.30
N LEU A 133 -21.08 3.41 -12.05
CA LEU A 133 -22.47 3.74 -11.72
C LEU A 133 -22.82 5.19 -12.09
N ALA A 134 -21.93 6.13 -11.78
CA ALA A 134 -22.12 7.54 -12.14
C ALA A 134 -22.24 7.74 -13.66
N GLN A 135 -21.41 7.02 -14.43
CA GLN A 135 -21.45 7.05 -15.89
C GLN A 135 -22.71 6.37 -16.45
N ALA A 136 -23.15 5.25 -15.87
CA ALA A 136 -24.33 4.51 -16.33
C ALA A 136 -25.63 5.32 -16.21
N GLU A 137 -25.79 6.07 -15.12
CA GLU A 137 -26.96 6.92 -14.88
C GLU A 137 -26.89 8.27 -15.59
N GLN A 138 -25.80 8.58 -16.31
CA GLN A 138 -25.52 9.93 -16.83
C GLN A 138 -25.67 11.01 -15.76
N ALA A 139 -25.46 10.64 -14.49
CA ALA A 139 -25.78 11.48 -13.37
C ALA A 139 -24.77 12.65 -13.33
N PRO A 140 -25.22 13.90 -13.12
CA PRO A 140 -24.33 15.05 -12.97
C PRO A 140 -23.67 15.01 -11.58
N VAL A 141 -22.83 14.01 -11.34
CA VAL A 141 -22.11 13.84 -10.08
C VAL A 141 -20.74 14.49 -10.23
N ASP A 142 -20.43 15.42 -9.35
CA ASP A 142 -19.11 16.03 -9.30
C ASP A 142 -18.04 14.98 -8.97
N THR A 143 -16.88 15.08 -9.63
CA THR A 143 -15.73 14.21 -9.39
C THR A 143 -15.30 14.29 -7.93
N SER A 144 -15.37 15.48 -7.32
CA SER A 144 -15.11 15.69 -5.89
C SER A 144 -16.01 14.82 -5.00
N ALA A 145 -17.29 14.68 -5.35
CA ALA A 145 -18.25 13.86 -4.61
C ALA A 145 -17.95 12.36 -4.76
N LEU A 146 -17.58 11.91 -5.95
CA LEU A 146 -17.16 10.52 -6.19
C LEU A 146 -15.88 10.18 -5.40
N LEU A 147 -14.90 11.07 -5.40
CA LEU A 147 -13.66 10.91 -4.65
C LEU A 147 -13.91 10.90 -3.13
N ALA A 148 -14.79 11.78 -2.64
CA ALA A 148 -15.21 11.80 -1.23
C ALA A 148 -15.87 10.47 -0.82
N LEU A 149 -16.79 9.95 -1.64
CA LEU A 149 -17.46 8.68 -1.39
C LEU A 149 -16.49 7.50 -1.46
N TRP A 150 -15.53 7.52 -2.39
CA TRP A 150 -14.48 6.52 -2.48
C TRP A 150 -13.59 6.54 -1.24
N GLY A 151 -13.13 7.72 -0.84
CA GLY A 151 -12.32 7.91 0.38
C GLY A 151 -13.05 7.46 1.63
N LEU A 152 -14.36 7.71 1.74
CA LEU A 152 -15.19 7.20 2.84
C LEU A 152 -15.23 5.66 2.86
N GLY A 153 -15.40 5.01 1.70
CA GLY A 153 -15.33 3.56 1.60
C GLY A 153 -13.97 3.00 2.04
N LEU A 154 -12.87 3.62 1.61
CA LEU A 154 -11.51 3.26 2.03
C LEU A 154 -11.27 3.50 3.53
N LEU A 155 -11.88 4.54 4.10
CA LEU A 155 -11.83 4.82 5.53
C LEU A 155 -12.54 3.72 6.32
N MET A 156 -13.77 3.37 5.89
CA MET A 156 -14.57 2.31 6.52
C MET A 156 -13.86 0.96 6.41
N LEU A 157 -13.28 0.62 5.25
CA LEU A 157 -12.49 -0.59 5.05
C LEU A 157 -11.26 -0.62 5.96
N GLY A 158 -10.52 0.49 6.00
CA GLY A 158 -9.33 0.66 6.82
C GLY A 158 -9.61 0.48 8.31
N TYR A 159 -10.75 1.00 8.76
CA TYR A 159 -11.24 0.83 10.13
C TYR A 159 -11.69 -0.61 10.42
N ALA A 160 -12.55 -1.19 9.58
CA ALA A 160 -13.15 -2.51 9.80
C ALA A 160 -12.10 -3.63 9.83
N VAL A 161 -11.11 -3.58 8.93
CA VAL A 161 -10.11 -4.64 8.74
C VAL A 161 -8.74 -4.25 9.33
N ARG A 162 -8.65 -3.09 9.99
CA ARG A 162 -7.40 -2.54 10.55
C ARG A 162 -6.28 -2.56 9.50
N LEU A 163 -6.52 -1.87 8.37
CA LEU A 163 -5.64 -1.85 7.21
C LEU A 163 -5.06 -0.43 7.02
N PRO A 164 -3.86 -0.14 7.57
CA PRO A 164 -3.27 1.21 7.55
C PRO A 164 -3.13 1.79 6.14
N ALA A 165 -2.78 0.95 5.16
CA ALA A 165 -2.66 1.38 3.76
C ALA A 165 -3.96 1.97 3.21
N SER A 166 -5.12 1.42 3.60
CA SER A 166 -6.43 1.93 3.19
C SER A 166 -6.70 3.31 3.81
N LEU A 167 -6.30 3.53 5.07
CA LEU A 167 -6.44 4.82 5.74
C LEU A 167 -5.56 5.89 5.11
N HIS A 168 -4.32 5.54 4.73
CA HIS A 168 -3.42 6.45 4.04
C HIS A 168 -3.93 6.84 2.64
N LEU A 169 -4.66 5.97 1.95
CA LEU A 169 -5.33 6.28 0.68
C LEU A 169 -6.63 7.06 0.88
N ALA A 170 -7.36 6.80 1.95
CA ALA A 170 -8.62 7.45 2.26
C ALA A 170 -8.46 8.96 2.49
N LEU A 171 -7.38 9.40 3.13
CA LEU A 171 -7.15 10.82 3.44
C LEU A 171 -6.99 11.70 2.19
N PRO A 172 -6.09 11.40 1.23
CA PRO A 172 -5.97 12.22 0.03
C PRO A 172 -7.21 12.15 -0.86
N LEU A 173 -7.80 10.96 -1.05
CA LEU A 173 -8.96 10.77 -1.91
C LEU A 173 -10.25 11.35 -1.31
N GLY A 174 -10.45 11.15 0.00
CA GLY A 174 -11.70 11.52 0.68
C GLY A 174 -11.76 12.97 1.17
N VAL A 175 -10.61 13.62 1.35
CA VAL A 175 -10.53 14.93 2.01
C VAL A 175 -9.70 15.92 1.20
N VAL A 176 -8.43 15.61 0.91
CA VAL A 176 -7.50 16.59 0.32
C VAL A 176 -7.93 16.98 -1.11
N ILE A 177 -8.17 16.01 -1.99
CA ILE A 177 -8.52 16.29 -3.38
C ILE A 177 -9.92 16.95 -3.50
N PRO A 178 -10.96 16.46 -2.78
CA PRO A 178 -12.26 17.14 -2.78
C PRO A 178 -12.19 18.57 -2.25
N LEU A 179 -11.43 18.85 -1.19
CA LEU A 179 -11.27 20.21 -0.67
C LEU A 179 -10.57 21.13 -1.69
N LEU A 180 -9.58 20.64 -2.43
CA LEU A 180 -8.95 21.41 -3.51
C LEU A 180 -9.95 21.79 -4.61
N GLY A 181 -10.89 20.90 -4.95
CA GLY A 181 -11.98 21.20 -5.89
C GLY A 181 -12.94 22.28 -5.37
N VAL A 182 -13.25 22.28 -4.07
CA VAL A 182 -14.11 23.29 -3.44
C VAL A 182 -13.44 24.67 -3.37
N PHE A 183 -12.12 24.74 -3.17
CA PHE A 183 -11.36 25.99 -3.04
C PHE A 183 -10.66 26.44 -4.34
N GLY A 184 -11.12 26.00 -5.50
CA GLY A 184 -10.50 26.29 -6.81
C GLY A 184 -10.35 27.78 -7.15
N SER A 185 -11.05 28.69 -6.47
CA SER A 185 -10.95 30.15 -6.62
C SER A 185 -9.96 30.85 -5.66
N SER A 186 -9.21 30.09 -4.85
CA SER A 186 -8.23 30.60 -3.87
C SER A 186 -6.93 31.10 -4.53
N PRO A 187 -6.02 31.80 -3.81
CA PRO A 187 -4.74 32.30 -4.35
C PRO A 187 -3.84 31.23 -5.01
N LEU A 188 -4.07 29.95 -4.69
CA LEU A 188 -3.44 28.79 -5.32
C LEU A 188 -3.81 28.63 -6.80
N SER A 189 -4.93 29.21 -7.26
CA SER A 189 -5.26 29.33 -8.68
C SER A 189 -4.25 30.18 -9.48
N ARG A 190 -3.40 30.96 -8.79
CA ARG A 190 -2.26 31.69 -9.40
C ARG A 190 -1.03 30.82 -9.66
N LEU A 191 -1.01 29.55 -9.23
CA LEU A 191 -0.18 28.51 -9.84
C LEU A 191 -0.78 28.16 -11.20
N SER A 192 -0.89 29.15 -12.08
CA SER A 192 -1.77 29.16 -13.25
C SER A 192 -1.44 28.11 -14.30
N THR A 193 -0.24 27.52 -14.21
CA THR A 193 0.15 26.36 -15.01
C THR A 193 0.19 25.11 -14.13
N LEU A 194 -0.32 24.00 -14.68
CA LEU A 194 -0.23 22.67 -14.08
C LEU A 194 1.23 22.34 -13.68
N GLU A 195 2.19 22.78 -14.47
CA GLU A 195 3.62 22.67 -14.20
C GLU A 195 4.05 23.32 -12.88
N ALA A 196 3.64 24.57 -12.64
CA ALA A 196 3.98 25.29 -11.41
C ALA A 196 3.39 24.58 -10.18
N ALA A 197 2.17 24.04 -10.29
CA ALA A 197 1.55 23.26 -9.23
C ALA A 197 2.33 21.98 -8.93
N CYS A 198 2.70 21.22 -9.97
CA CYS A 198 3.48 19.99 -9.83
C CYS A 198 4.87 20.25 -9.21
N MET A 199 5.57 21.30 -9.64
CA MET A 199 6.87 21.70 -9.04
C MET A 199 6.71 22.12 -7.57
N THR A 200 5.63 22.81 -7.24
CA THR A 200 5.35 23.23 -5.85
C THR A 200 5.12 22.03 -4.95
N ILE A 201 4.29 21.07 -5.40
CA ILE A 201 4.05 19.82 -4.67
C ILE A 201 5.34 19.03 -4.49
N ALA A 202 6.15 18.93 -5.56
CA ALA A 202 7.44 18.26 -5.50
C ALA A 202 8.40 18.94 -4.51
N GLY A 203 8.48 20.27 -4.54
CA GLY A 203 9.28 21.09 -3.64
C GLY A 203 8.85 20.98 -2.18
N VAL A 204 7.53 20.96 -1.91
CA VAL A 204 6.99 20.69 -0.58
C VAL A 204 7.44 19.31 -0.10
N GLY A 205 7.25 18.26 -0.92
CA GLY A 205 7.70 16.90 -0.57
C GLY A 205 9.21 16.81 -0.25
N ALA A 206 10.05 17.48 -1.04
CA ALA A 206 11.48 17.58 -0.81
C ALA A 206 11.81 18.32 0.51
N ALA A 207 11.12 19.43 0.80
CA ALA A 207 11.28 20.15 2.06
C ALA A 207 10.85 19.30 3.28
N MET A 208 9.77 18.51 3.13
CA MET A 208 9.33 17.56 4.16
C MET A 208 10.38 16.47 4.41
N LEU A 209 11.07 16.00 3.36
CA LEU A 209 12.19 15.06 3.51
C LEU A 209 13.38 15.68 4.24
N VAL A 210 13.78 16.89 3.86
CA VAL A 210 14.89 17.60 4.52
C VAL A 210 14.57 17.82 6.00
N THR A 211 13.38 18.32 6.32
CA THR A 211 12.94 18.52 7.71
C THR A 211 12.87 17.20 8.48
N ALA A 212 12.45 16.10 7.86
CA ALA A 212 12.47 14.78 8.48
C ALA A 212 13.87 14.23 8.76
N GLN A 213 14.90 14.69 8.05
CA GLN A 213 16.31 14.36 8.32
C GLN A 213 16.87 15.25 9.44
N LEU A 214 16.50 16.54 9.46
CA LEU A 214 16.90 17.46 10.53
C LEU A 214 16.38 17.05 11.92
N HIS A 215 15.24 16.36 11.98
CA HIS A 215 14.65 15.87 13.24
C HIS A 215 15.17 14.49 13.71
N GLY A 216 16.15 13.91 13.01
CA GLY A 216 16.90 12.73 13.45
C GLY A 216 16.26 11.35 13.12
N PRO A 217 17.01 10.25 13.37
CA PRO A 217 16.58 8.89 13.04
C PRO A 217 15.41 8.40 13.92
N PRO A 218 14.63 7.42 13.45
CA PRO A 218 13.54 6.84 14.23
C PRO A 218 14.08 6.21 15.52
N GLY A 219 13.74 6.80 16.67
CA GLY A 219 14.22 6.36 17.98
C GLY A 219 14.51 7.49 18.98
N SER A 220 14.66 8.74 18.52
CA SER A 220 14.61 9.90 19.42
C SER A 220 13.15 10.17 19.80
N HIS A 221 12.89 10.63 21.03
CA HIS A 221 11.56 10.86 21.61
C HIS A 221 10.68 11.91 20.87
N HIS A 222 11.02 12.31 19.64
CA HIS A 222 10.32 13.30 18.85
C HIS A 222 9.29 12.66 17.93
N ILE A 223 8.06 12.53 18.47
CA ILE A 223 6.83 12.04 17.82
C ILE A 223 6.52 12.76 16.49
N LEU A 224 7.07 13.96 16.29
CA LEU A 224 6.81 14.83 15.15
C LEU A 224 7.55 14.45 13.86
N SER A 225 8.58 13.60 13.87
CA SER A 225 9.32 13.24 12.63
C SER A 225 8.53 12.30 11.69
N HIS A 226 7.54 11.59 12.23
CA HIS A 226 6.83 10.52 11.54
C HIS A 226 5.96 10.99 10.35
N PRO A 227 5.16 12.09 10.46
CA PRO A 227 4.33 12.55 9.33
C PRO A 227 5.17 13.11 8.18
N TRP A 228 6.21 13.88 8.49
CA TRP A 228 7.11 14.48 7.49
C TRP A 228 7.90 13.42 6.73
N ALA A 229 8.44 12.43 7.46
CA ALA A 229 9.15 11.30 6.85
C ALA A 229 8.21 10.45 5.98
N PHE A 230 6.95 10.28 6.36
CA PHE A 230 6.02 9.43 5.61
C PHE A 230 5.52 10.09 4.31
N TRP A 231 5.12 11.38 4.36
CA TRP A 231 4.50 12.08 3.23
C TRP A 231 5.48 12.80 2.31
N GLY A 232 6.72 13.03 2.74
CA GLY A 232 7.74 13.64 1.90
C GLY A 232 8.00 12.90 0.58
N PRO A 233 8.31 11.58 0.60
CA PRO A 233 8.52 10.81 -0.64
C PRO A 233 7.34 10.86 -1.63
N PRO A 234 6.08 10.54 -1.26
CA PRO A 234 4.99 10.51 -2.23
C PRO A 234 4.67 11.87 -2.83
N LEU A 235 4.81 12.97 -2.07
CA LEU A 235 4.62 14.32 -2.61
C LEU A 235 5.74 14.70 -3.58
N MET A 236 7.00 14.42 -3.22
CA MET A 236 8.14 14.70 -4.09
C MET A 236 8.04 13.91 -5.39
N LEU A 237 7.87 12.60 -5.27
CA LEU A 237 7.83 11.68 -6.40
C LEU A 237 6.57 11.89 -7.26
N GLY A 238 5.42 12.08 -6.63
CA GLY A 238 4.15 12.33 -7.32
C GLY A 238 4.12 13.66 -8.07
N GLY A 239 4.68 14.73 -7.48
CA GLY A 239 4.81 16.02 -8.16
C GLY A 239 5.69 15.95 -9.41
N ILE A 240 6.84 15.27 -9.31
CA ILE A 240 7.76 15.09 -10.45
C ILE A 240 7.17 14.15 -11.50
N TYR A 241 6.47 13.09 -11.07
CA TYR A 241 5.74 12.21 -11.98
C TYR A 241 4.66 12.97 -12.75
N ALA A 242 3.90 13.85 -12.09
CA ALA A 242 2.86 14.62 -12.75
C ALA A 242 3.40 15.62 -13.80
N LEU A 243 4.64 16.12 -13.65
CA LEU A 243 5.31 16.94 -14.67
C LEU A 243 5.52 16.20 -15.98
N HIS A 244 5.62 14.87 -15.97
CA HIS A 244 5.73 14.13 -17.22
C HIS A 244 4.48 14.31 -18.10
N HIS A 245 3.30 14.35 -17.49
CA HIS A 245 2.03 14.54 -18.22
C HIS A 245 1.79 15.98 -18.72
N THR A 246 2.61 16.95 -18.32
CA THR A 246 2.54 18.32 -18.88
C THR A 246 3.31 18.43 -20.19
N THR A 247 4.17 17.46 -20.49
CA THR A 247 5.00 17.44 -21.70
C THR A 247 4.31 16.58 -22.77
N ALA A 248 4.32 17.02 -24.04
CA ALA A 248 3.76 16.22 -25.16
C ALA A 248 4.66 15.04 -25.59
N GLN A 249 5.65 14.68 -24.77
CA GLN A 249 6.63 13.63 -25.06
C GLN A 249 6.24 12.36 -24.32
N ASN A 250 6.27 11.22 -25.01
CA ASN A 250 6.18 9.90 -24.36
C ASN A 250 7.29 9.78 -23.29
N PHE A 251 8.54 10.03 -23.66
CA PHE A 251 9.65 9.98 -22.70
C PHE A 251 10.12 11.39 -22.31
N SER A 252 9.58 11.94 -21.23
CA SER A 252 10.00 13.24 -20.74
C SER A 252 11.20 13.14 -19.75
N PRO A 253 12.04 14.18 -19.66
CA PRO A 253 13.11 14.24 -18.64
C PRO A 253 12.58 14.10 -17.21
N ALA A 254 11.36 14.58 -16.95
CA ALA A 254 10.70 14.46 -15.65
C ALA A 254 10.43 13.00 -15.27
N LEU A 255 10.05 12.16 -16.22
CA LEU A 255 9.84 10.72 -16.00
C LEU A 255 11.16 10.02 -15.60
N GLY A 256 12.26 10.34 -16.30
CA GLY A 256 13.60 9.85 -15.97
C GLY A 256 14.08 10.32 -14.59
N LEU A 257 13.87 11.60 -14.27
CA LEU A 257 14.17 12.15 -12.95
C LEU A 257 13.35 11.48 -11.85
N CYS A 258 12.06 11.24 -12.09
CA CYS A 258 11.18 10.53 -11.16
C CYS A 258 11.72 9.13 -10.84
N LEU A 259 12.15 8.37 -11.86
CA LEU A 259 12.74 7.04 -11.66
C LEU A 259 14.02 7.10 -10.82
N LEU A 260 14.92 8.02 -11.14
CA LEU A 260 16.18 8.19 -10.40
C LEU A 260 15.93 8.53 -8.93
N LEU A 261 15.00 9.46 -8.66
CA LEU A 261 14.62 9.84 -7.30
C LEU A 261 13.90 8.70 -6.58
N ALA A 262 13.05 7.93 -7.27
CA ALA A 262 12.38 6.77 -6.70
C ALA A 262 13.42 5.73 -6.23
N LEU A 263 14.40 5.39 -7.08
CA LEU A 263 15.51 4.49 -6.70
C LEU A 263 16.37 5.08 -5.56
N GLY A 264 16.63 6.39 -5.60
CA GLY A 264 17.32 7.11 -4.53
C GLY A 264 16.58 7.04 -3.19
N THR A 265 15.24 7.18 -3.20
CA THR A 265 14.42 7.03 -1.99
C THR A 265 14.41 5.60 -1.45
N VAL A 266 14.50 4.58 -2.31
CA VAL A 266 14.68 3.18 -1.89
C VAL A 266 16.03 3.00 -1.19
N TRP A 267 17.11 3.48 -1.82
CA TRP A 267 18.46 3.40 -1.26
C TRP A 267 18.58 4.14 0.08
N LEU A 268 18.03 5.35 0.16
CA LEU A 268 17.92 6.09 1.43
C LEU A 268 17.05 5.34 2.44
N GLY A 269 15.93 4.76 2.02
CA GLY A 269 15.09 3.96 2.90
C GLY A 269 15.83 2.77 3.53
N GLN A 270 16.71 2.11 2.77
CA GLN A 270 17.54 1.00 3.26
C GLN A 270 18.62 1.48 4.24
N THR A 271 19.35 2.54 3.89
CA THR A 271 20.43 3.08 4.74
C THR A 271 19.90 3.62 6.07
N TRP A 272 18.73 4.26 6.05
CA TRP A 272 18.09 4.84 7.23
C TRP A 272 17.07 3.92 7.91
N ARG A 273 16.94 2.66 7.44
CA ARG A 273 15.98 1.66 7.95
C ARG A 273 14.52 2.16 8.00
N ARG A 274 14.13 3.04 7.08
CA ARG A 274 12.78 3.62 6.98
C ARG A 274 11.95 2.82 5.96
N ALA A 275 11.10 1.92 6.46
CA ALA A 275 10.23 1.10 5.61
C ALA A 275 9.32 1.92 4.69
N ALA A 276 8.80 3.06 5.16
CA ALA A 276 7.94 3.93 4.35
C ALA A 276 8.64 4.46 3.09
N TRP A 277 9.93 4.78 3.17
CA TRP A 277 10.68 5.33 2.03
C TRP A 277 10.95 4.26 0.98
N ILE A 278 11.27 3.05 1.44
CA ILE A 278 11.41 1.86 0.58
C ILE A 278 10.08 1.61 -0.16
N ASN A 279 8.96 1.63 0.56
CA ASN A 279 7.64 1.36 -0.02
C ASN A 279 7.26 2.40 -1.08
N TRP A 280 7.40 3.69 -0.77
CA TRP A 280 7.05 4.77 -1.71
C TRP A 280 7.98 4.83 -2.93
N GLY A 281 9.28 4.60 -2.73
CA GLY A 281 10.24 4.51 -3.82
C GLY A 281 9.91 3.36 -4.76
N LEU A 282 9.72 2.15 -4.23
CA LEU A 282 9.37 0.97 -5.04
C LEU A 282 8.02 1.11 -5.74
N LEU A 283 7.01 1.68 -5.07
CA LEU A 283 5.70 1.93 -5.68
C LEU A 283 5.82 2.88 -6.87
N THR A 284 6.59 3.96 -6.71
CA THR A 284 6.82 4.94 -7.79
C THR A 284 7.64 4.32 -8.93
N THR A 285 8.67 3.53 -8.63
CA THR A 285 9.42 2.79 -9.65
C THR A 285 8.49 1.89 -10.46
N GLY A 286 7.61 1.13 -9.80
CA GLY A 286 6.61 0.30 -10.46
C GLY A 286 5.67 1.11 -11.34
N LEU A 287 5.21 2.26 -10.85
CA LEU A 287 4.36 3.18 -11.61
C LEU A 287 5.07 3.71 -12.86
N VAL A 288 6.33 4.16 -12.75
CA VAL A 288 7.09 4.66 -13.92
C VAL A 288 7.32 3.55 -14.94
N ILE A 289 7.68 2.35 -14.51
CA ILE A 289 7.83 1.19 -15.41
C ILE A 289 6.52 0.93 -16.14
N LEU A 290 5.41 1.00 -15.41
CA LEU A 290 4.08 0.82 -15.98
C LEU A 290 3.75 1.90 -17.03
N THR A 291 4.04 3.16 -16.75
CA THR A 291 3.85 4.27 -17.71
C THR A 291 4.65 4.05 -18.98
N VAL A 292 5.94 3.74 -18.84
CA VAL A 292 6.83 3.40 -19.97
C VAL A 292 6.26 2.23 -20.77
N TYR A 293 5.76 1.21 -20.08
CA TYR A 293 5.16 0.03 -20.70
C TYR A 293 3.93 0.37 -21.54
N PHE A 294 2.99 1.17 -20.99
CA PHE A 294 1.79 1.61 -21.71
C PHE A 294 2.13 2.40 -22.97
N GLU A 295 3.11 3.30 -22.88
CA GLU A 295 3.56 4.12 -24.01
C GLU A 295 4.26 3.30 -25.09
N LEU A 296 4.94 2.20 -24.72
CA LEU A 296 5.65 1.35 -25.66
C LEU A 296 4.72 0.43 -26.46
N LEU A 297 3.65 -0.08 -25.82
CA LEU A 297 2.83 -1.17 -26.37
C LEU A 297 1.57 -0.72 -27.11
N GLY A 298 1.16 0.55 -26.94
CA GLY A 298 0.18 1.24 -27.77
C GLY A 298 -1.28 0.75 -27.69
N SER A 299 -1.55 -0.56 -27.72
CA SER A 299 -2.92 -1.09 -27.68
C SER A 299 -3.34 -1.49 -26.27
N LEU A 300 -4.43 -0.91 -25.76
CA LEU A 300 -4.97 -1.24 -24.43
C LEU A 300 -5.27 -2.74 -24.26
N ALA A 301 -5.58 -3.47 -25.34
CA ALA A 301 -5.94 -4.88 -25.27
C ALA A 301 -4.73 -5.77 -24.95
N VAL A 302 -3.62 -5.57 -25.68
CA VAL A 302 -2.35 -6.27 -25.39
C VAL A 302 -1.83 -5.85 -24.02
N THR A 303 -1.93 -4.57 -23.70
CA THR A 303 -1.49 -4.04 -22.41
C THR A 303 -2.33 -4.58 -21.25
N GLY A 304 -3.65 -4.66 -21.37
CA GLY A 304 -4.53 -5.23 -20.35
C GLY A 304 -4.23 -6.70 -20.09
N LEU A 305 -4.04 -7.50 -21.14
CA LEU A 305 -3.74 -8.92 -21.03
C LEU A 305 -2.36 -9.14 -20.39
N ALA A 306 -1.38 -8.34 -20.76
CA ALA A 306 -0.05 -8.40 -20.18
C ALA A 306 0.00 -7.91 -18.73
N LEU A 307 -0.82 -6.92 -18.35
CA LEU A 307 -0.94 -6.47 -16.96
C LEU A 307 -1.64 -7.48 -16.08
N VAL A 308 -2.67 -8.16 -16.58
CA VAL A 308 -3.25 -9.30 -15.87
C VAL A 308 -2.19 -10.38 -15.67
N GLY A 309 -1.43 -10.72 -16.72
CA GLY A 309 -0.34 -11.69 -16.63
C GLY A 309 0.73 -11.28 -15.61
N ALA A 310 1.21 -10.04 -15.67
CA ALA A 310 2.21 -9.49 -14.75
C ALA A 310 1.71 -9.43 -13.31
N GLY A 311 0.45 -9.01 -13.10
CA GLY A 311 -0.18 -8.97 -11.78
C GLY A 311 -0.31 -10.36 -11.16
N VAL A 312 -0.79 -11.35 -11.94
CA VAL A 312 -0.85 -12.76 -11.50
C VAL A 312 0.55 -13.29 -11.19
N LEU A 313 1.54 -12.99 -12.03
CA LEU A 313 2.92 -13.42 -11.84
C LEU A 313 3.52 -12.82 -10.57
N LEU A 314 3.36 -11.51 -10.34
CA LEU A 314 3.84 -10.83 -9.13
C LEU A 314 3.20 -11.39 -7.86
N LEU A 315 1.89 -11.66 -7.87
CA LEU A 315 1.19 -12.28 -6.75
C LEU A 315 1.71 -13.71 -6.50
N GLY A 316 1.92 -14.49 -7.56
CA GLY A 316 2.49 -15.83 -7.49
C GLY A 316 3.94 -15.84 -6.98
N LEU A 317 4.74 -14.85 -7.37
CA LEU A 317 6.14 -14.69 -6.97
C LEU A 317 6.24 -14.25 -5.50
N GLY A 318 5.38 -13.33 -5.06
CA GLY A 318 5.23 -12.99 -3.64
C GLY A 318 4.84 -14.21 -2.79
N TRP A 319 3.93 -15.05 -3.29
CA TRP A 319 3.53 -16.30 -2.64
C TRP A 319 4.66 -17.34 -2.57
N SER A 320 5.36 -17.58 -3.69
CA SER A 320 6.39 -18.61 -3.79
C SER A 320 7.62 -18.26 -2.94
N LEU A 321 8.02 -16.99 -2.92
CA LEU A 321 9.13 -16.52 -2.10
C LEU A 321 8.80 -16.56 -0.59
N GLU A 322 7.57 -16.20 -0.20
CA GLU A 322 7.12 -16.34 1.19
C GLU A 322 7.07 -17.81 1.61
N ARG A 323 6.66 -18.71 0.72
CA ARG A 323 6.69 -20.16 0.95
C ARG A 323 8.12 -20.71 1.06
N ALA A 324 9.03 -20.29 0.17
CA ALA A 324 10.44 -20.70 0.19
C ALA A 324 11.14 -20.24 1.47
N ARG A 325 10.87 -19.01 1.92
CA ARG A 325 11.36 -18.49 3.20
C ARG A 325 10.95 -19.37 4.39
N ARG A 326 9.71 -19.84 4.42
CA ARG A 326 9.20 -20.72 5.50
C ARG A 326 9.87 -22.09 5.47
N HIS A 327 10.23 -22.61 4.29
CA HIS A 327 10.92 -23.90 4.16
C HIS A 327 12.44 -23.84 4.42
N LEU A 328 13.07 -22.67 4.28
CA LEU A 328 14.51 -22.47 4.51
C LEU A 328 14.86 -22.12 5.95
N ASN A 329 13.87 -21.94 6.84
CA ASN A 329 14.10 -21.72 8.26
C ASN A 329 13.38 -22.76 9.17
N PRO A 330 13.56 -24.08 8.95
CA PRO A 330 12.96 -25.12 9.79
C PRO A 330 13.74 -25.37 11.10
N ASP A 331 14.94 -24.80 11.27
CA ASP A 331 15.93 -25.25 12.27
C ASP A 331 15.81 -24.62 13.66
N MET A 332 14.79 -23.80 13.93
CA MET A 332 14.55 -23.26 15.28
C MET A 332 13.48 -24.03 16.06
N GLU A 333 12.77 -24.97 15.41
CA GLU A 333 11.66 -25.73 16.03
C GLU A 333 12.09 -27.14 16.47
N LYS A 334 13.37 -27.49 16.28
CA LYS A 334 13.94 -28.76 16.73
C LYS A 334 15.33 -28.57 17.33
N ARG A 335 15.40 -28.23 18.61
CA ARG A 335 16.46 -28.71 19.50
C ARG A 335 15.81 -29.18 20.80
N PRO A 336 16.27 -30.34 21.32
CA PRO A 336 15.49 -31.29 22.11
C PRO A 336 14.98 -30.75 23.44
#